data_AF-A0A931YXN8-F1
#
_entry.id   AF-A0A931YXN8-F1
#
_cell.length_a   1.000
_cell.length_b   1.000
_cell.length_c   1.000
_cell.angle_alpha   90.00
_cell.angle_beta   90.00
_cell.angle_gamma   90.00
#
_symmetry.space_group_name_H-M   'P 1'
#
loop_
_entity.id
_entity.type
_entity.pdbx_description
1 polymer ?
#
loop_
_entity_poly.entity_id
_entity_poly.type
_entity_poly.pdbx_seq_one_letter_code
_entity_poly.pdbx_strand_id
1 'polypeptide(L)' 'MEREVLVRELRRLRADVRRLNQEPWSPAIERSLALADMYFHMAIWQLGEVEEVTPELGPAADGP' A
#
# COMPACT_ATOMS: atom_id res chain seq x y z
N MET A 1 16.58 -12.37 -11.50
CA MET A 1 16.59 -11.08 -12.23
C MET A 1 15.16 -10.55 -12.45
N GLU A 2 14.28 -11.31 -13.11
CA GLU A 2 12.85 -10.93 -13.33
C GLU A 2 12.09 -10.53 -12.04
N ARG A 3 12.19 -11.35 -10.97
CA ARG A 3 11.48 -11.12 -9.71
C ARG A 3 11.85 -9.79 -9.04
N GLU A 4 13.14 -9.49 -8.91
CA GLU A 4 13.62 -8.28 -8.22
C GLU A 4 13.20 -7.01 -8.97
N VAL A 5 13.20 -7.05 -10.30
CA VAL A 5 12.71 -5.96 -11.14
C VAL A 5 11.21 -5.78 -10.92
N LEU A 6 10.44 -6.87 -10.94
CA LEU A 6 9.00 -6.82 -10.70
C LEU A 6 8.66 -6.27 -9.32
N VAL A 7 9.33 -6.73 -8.27
CA VAL A 7 9.16 -6.23 -6.90
C VAL A 7 9.44 -4.72 -6.83
N ARG A 8 10.50 -4.26 -7.49
CA ARG A 8 10.85 -2.84 -7.52
C ARG A 8 9.77 -1.99 -8.19
N GLU A 9 9.24 -2.46 -9.31
CA GLU A 9 8.13 -1.77 -9.99
C GLU A 9 6.86 -1.77 -9.14
N LEU A 10 6.51 -2.88 -8.48
CA LEU A 10 5.36 -2.93 -7.57
C LEU A 10 5.51 -1.95 -6.40
N ARG A 11 6.71 -1.86 -5.79
CA ARG A 11 7.02 -0.89 -4.74
C ARG A 11 6.87 0.55 -5.21
N ARG A 12 7.36 0.84 -6.42
CA ARG A 12 7.23 2.18 -7.03
C ARG A 12 5.76 2.54 -7.26
N LEU A 13 4.99 1.65 -7.88
CA LEU A 13 3.57 1.87 -8.13
C LEU A 13 2.78 2.07 -6.83
N ARG A 14 3.08 1.27 -5.81
CA ARG A 14 2.48 1.42 -4.48
C ARG A 14 2.80 2.79 -3.86
N ALA A 15 4.04 3.27 -3.98
CA ALA A 15 4.42 4.59 -3.51
C ALA A 15 3.66 5.71 -4.25
N ASP A 16 3.46 5.56 -5.57
CA ASP A 16 2.66 6.50 -6.36
C ASP A 16 1.18 6.53 -5.93
N VAL A 17 0.58 5.37 -5.66
CA VAL A 17 -0.79 5.29 -5.10
C VAL A 17 -0.88 6.00 -3.75
N ARG A 18 0.07 5.75 -2.84
CA ARG A 18 0.11 6.40 -1.52
C ARG A 18 0.27 7.91 -1.63
N ARG A 19 1.09 8.38 -2.57
CA ARG A 19 1.24 9.81 -2.87
C ARG A 19 -0.06 10.41 -3.37
N LEU A 20 -0.75 9.75 -4.30
CA LEU A 20 -2.06 10.19 -4.78
C LEU A 20 -3.08 10.24 -3.64
N ASN A 21 -3.04 9.30 -2.69
CA ASN A 21 -3.95 9.26 -1.56
C ASN A 21 -3.76 10.41 -0.55
N GLN A 22 -2.73 11.26 -0.71
CA GLN A 22 -2.53 12.48 0.09
C GLN A 22 -3.30 13.68 -0.46
N GLU A 23 -3.87 13.57 -1.67
CA GLU A 23 -4.68 14.62 -2.29
C GLU A 23 -6.16 14.43 -1.94
N PRO A 24 -6.96 15.51 -1.80
CA PRO A 24 -8.38 15.39 -1.53
C PRO A 24 -9.12 14.92 -2.78
N TRP A 25 -9.69 13.72 -2.72
CA TRP A 25 -10.44 13.13 -3.82
C TRP A 25 -11.92 12.94 -3.50
N SER A 26 -12.70 12.57 -4.52
CA SER A 26 -14.04 12.05 -4.26
C SER A 26 -13.94 10.71 -3.50
N PRO A 27 -14.93 10.35 -2.65
CA PRO A 27 -14.90 9.09 -1.90
C PRO A 27 -14.77 7.83 -2.77
N ALA A 28 -15.21 7.88 -4.02
CA ALA A 28 -15.06 6.76 -4.96
C ALA A 28 -13.59 6.55 -5.38
N ILE A 29 -12.85 7.63 -5.56
CA ILE A 29 -11.42 7.59 -5.91
C ILE A 29 -10.60 7.14 -4.70
N GLU A 30 -10.87 7.67 -3.49
CA GLU A 30 -10.21 7.24 -2.25
C GLU A 30 -10.32 5.72 -2.04
N ARG A 31 -11.53 5.16 -2.18
CA ARG A 31 -11.73 3.70 -2.09
C ARG A 31 -10.95 2.93 -3.16
N SER A 32 -10.86 3.48 -4.37
CA SER A 32 -10.11 2.86 -5.47
C SER A 32 -8.60 2.88 -5.19
N LEU A 33 -8.07 3.96 -4.64
CA LEU A 33 -6.67 4.09 -4.23
C LEU A 33 -6.33 3.15 -3.06
N ALA A 34 -7.22 3.04 -2.06
CA ALA A 34 -7.05 2.10 -0.96
C ALA A 34 -7.04 0.63 -1.43
N LEU A 35 -7.95 0.26 -2.35
CA LEU A 35 -7.96 -1.07 -2.96
C LEU A 35 -6.67 -1.33 -3.76
N ALA A 36 -6.18 -0.33 -4.50
CA ALA A 36 -4.94 -0.44 -5.24
C ALA A 36 -3.73 -0.67 -4.31
N ASP A 37 -3.59 0.08 -3.20
CA ASP A 37 -2.51 -0.14 -2.22
C ASP A 37 -2.56 -1.56 -1.64
N MET A 38 -3.77 -2.05 -1.30
CA MET A 38 -3.97 -3.41 -0.81
C MET A 38 -3.54 -4.46 -1.84
N TYR A 39 -3.90 -4.30 -3.11
CA TYR A 39 -3.49 -5.23 -4.16
C TYR A 39 -1.98 -5.23 -4.39
N PHE A 40 -1.33 -4.06 -4.37
CA PHE A 40 0.13 -3.98 -4.47
C PHE A 40 0.82 -4.63 -3.27
N HIS A 41 0.31 -4.41 -2.05
CA HIS A 41 0.81 -5.07 -0.86
C HIS A 41 0.74 -6.60 -0.97
N MET A 42 -0.41 -7.15 -1.38
CA MET A 42 -0.58 -8.58 -1.56
C MET A 42 0.32 -9.15 -2.66
N ALA A 43 0.50 -8.43 -3.77
CA ALA A 43 1.39 -8.87 -4.84
C ALA A 43 2.86 -8.95 -4.37
N ILE A 44 3.32 -7.94 -3.63
CA ILE A 44 4.66 -7.92 -3.02
C ILE A 44 4.82 -9.08 -2.03
N TRP A 45 3.83 -9.31 -1.17
CA TRP A 45 3.80 -10.42 -0.23
C TRP A 45 3.87 -11.78 -0.93
N GLN A 46 3.06 -11.99 -1.97
CA GLN A 46 3.02 -13.25 -2.74
C GLN A 46 4.35 -13.54 -3.45
N LEU A 47 5.12 -12.50 -3.76
CA LEU A 47 6.48 -12.66 -4.28
C LEU A 47 7.49 -13.03 -3.20
N GLY A 48 7.10 -13.12 -1.92
CA GLY A 48 7.96 -13.48 -0.80
C GLY A 48 8.74 -12.31 -0.22
N GLU A 49 8.35 -11.07 -0.53
CA GLU A 49 8.90 -9.87 0.10
C GLU A 49 8.04 -9.49 1.31
N VAL A 50 8.65 -9.48 2.49
CA VAL A 50 8.00 -8.99 3.71
C VAL A 50 8.31 -7.50 3.82
N GLU A 51 7.33 -6.66 3.49
CA GLU A 51 7.31 -5.28 3.99
C GLU A 51 6.56 -5.26 5.31
N GLU A 52 7.09 -4.57 6.32
CA GLU A 52 6.36 -4.33 7.57
C GLU A 52 4.95 -3.83 7.22
N VAL A 53 3.95 -4.55 7.71
CA VAL A 53 2.56 -4.12 7.67
C VAL A 53 2.51 -2.83 8.46
N THR A 54 2.44 -1.69 7.76
CA THR A 54 2.22 -0.40 8.41
C THR A 54 0.81 -0.47 8.98
N PRO A 55 0.62 -0.39 10.32
CA PRO A 55 -0.67 -0.61 10.92
C PRO A 55 -1.55 0.60 10.65
N GLU A 56 -2.29 0.58 9.55
CA GLU A 56 -3.45 1.46 9.36
C GLU A 56 -4.66 0.86 10.08
N LEU A 57 -4.49 0.68 11.39
CA LEU A 57 -5.52 0.57 12.42
C LEU A 57 -5.08 1.54 13.52
N GLY A 58 -5.30 2.84 13.33
CA GLY A 58 -5.01 3.83 14.37
C GLY A 58 -6.00 3.75 15.54
N PRO A 59 -5.84 4.63 16.54
CA PRO A 59 -4.73 4.66 17.48
C PRO A 59 -4.86 3.49 18.49
N ALA A 60 -3.77 3.13 19.19
CA ALA A 60 -3.95 2.46 20.48
C ALA A 60 -4.73 3.44 21.38
N ALA A 61 -6.03 3.20 21.51
CA ALA A 61 -6.86 3.88 22.48
C ALA A 61 -6.24 3.68 23.86
N ASP A 62 -5.84 4.80 24.45
CA ASP A 62 -5.64 5.07 25.87
C ASP A 62 -5.55 3.84 26.77
N GLY A 63 -4.33 3.48 27.14
CA GLY A 63 -4.09 2.70 28.36
C GLY A 63 -4.19 3.61 29.58
N PRO A 64 -4.95 3.24 30.62
CA PRO A 64 -4.69 3.76 31.97
C PRO A 64 -3.36 3.23 32.53
#